data_AF-A0A426Z9D4-F1
#
_entry.id   AF-A0A426Z9D4-F1
#
_cell.length_a   1.000
_cell.length_b   1.000
_cell.length_c   1.000
_cell.angle_alpha   90.00
_cell.angle_beta   90.00
_cell.angle_gamma   90.00
#
_symmetry.space_group_name_H-M   'P 1'
#
loop_
_entity.id
_entity.type
_entity.pdbx_description
1 polymer ?
#
loop_
_entity_poly.entity_id
_entity_poly.type
_entity_poly.pdbx_seq_one_letter_code
_entity_poly.pdbx_strand_id
1 'polypeptide(L)'
;MIILLKMEERMTLCNMVVEAGGKNGVVPADETTFKYLEDKTSKNFEPVYSDDNARFIQEYRIDVSKLEPLVAKVFSFTPCSNIQPHSPDNRALARECKDVKIDRVYIGSCTGGKTEDFFAAAKVFLASVRGFVSFSFSVIAFSLS
;
A
#
# COMPACT_ATOMS: atom_id res chain seq x y z
N MET A 1 14.95 -7.90 4.03
CA MET A 1 14.13 -9.06 4.44
C MET A 1 12.76 -8.54 4.86
N ILE A 2 11.70 -8.83 4.09
CA ILE A 2 10.32 -8.33 4.30
C ILE A 2 9.57 -9.27 5.26
N ILE A 3 10.10 -9.48 6.47
CA ILE A 3 9.59 -10.56 7.35
C ILE A 3 8.30 -10.17 8.09
N LEU A 4 7.96 -8.88 8.16
CA LEU A 4 6.86 -8.40 9.00
C LEU A 4 5.52 -8.23 8.28
N LEU A 5 5.48 -8.33 6.94
CA LEU A 5 4.25 -8.06 6.18
C LEU A 5 3.37 -9.30 6.08
N LYS A 6 2.07 -9.12 6.33
CA LYS A 6 1.02 -10.09 6.01
C LYS A 6 0.87 -10.27 4.50
N MET A 7 0.23 -11.35 4.06
CA MET A 7 -0.02 -11.60 2.63
C MET A 7 -0.76 -10.45 1.94
N GLU A 8 -1.77 -9.90 2.61
CA GLU A 8 -2.56 -8.78 2.09
C GLU A 8 -1.72 -7.52 1.80
N GLU A 9 -0.77 -7.21 2.67
CA GLU A 9 0.15 -6.08 2.53
C GLU A 9 1.19 -6.33 1.42
N ARG A 10 1.65 -7.58 1.28
CA ARG A 10 2.52 -8.00 0.17
C ARG A 10 1.81 -7.84 -1.17
N MET A 11 0.53 -8.20 -1.25
CA MET A 11 -0.28 -8.00 -2.46
C MET A 11 -0.40 -6.53 -2.82
N THR A 12 -0.59 -5.65 -1.83
CA THR A 12 -0.58 -4.20 -2.02
C THR A 12 0.74 -3.71 -2.61
N LEU A 13 1.88 -4.17 -2.08
CA LEU A 13 3.20 -3.81 -2.60
C LEU A 13 3.40 -4.29 -4.04
N CYS A 14 3.08 -5.55 -4.34
CA CYS A 14 3.24 -6.12 -5.68
C CYS A 14 2.30 -5.47 -6.71
N ASN A 15 1.11 -5.04 -6.30
CA ASN A 15 0.18 -4.32 -7.16
C ASN A 15 0.81 -2.98 -7.63
N MET A 16 1.47 -2.27 -6.71
CA MET A 16 2.08 -0.96 -7.00
C MET A 16 3.39 -1.01 -7.82
N VAL A 17 3.89 -2.20 -8.19
CA VAL A 17 5.15 -2.32 -8.95
C VAL A 17 5.00 -1.79 -10.38
N VAL A 18 3.79 -1.83 -10.95
CA VAL A 18 3.52 -1.35 -12.31
C VAL A 18 3.66 0.19 -12.38
N GLU A 19 3.25 0.90 -11.33
CA GLU A 19 3.36 2.35 -11.20
C GLU A 19 4.83 2.81 -11.12
N ALA A 20 5.74 1.93 -10.71
CA ALA A 20 7.18 2.14 -10.76
C ALA A 20 7.81 1.71 -12.11
N GLY A 21 7.00 1.34 -13.10
CA GLY A 21 7.45 0.86 -14.42
C GLY A 21 7.91 -0.61 -14.43
N GLY A 22 7.65 -1.37 -13.37
CA GLY A 22 7.99 -2.78 -13.29
C GLY A 22 7.01 -3.66 -14.05
N LYS A 23 7.51 -4.79 -14.60
CA LYS A 23 6.67 -5.77 -15.31
C LYS A 23 5.84 -6.63 -14.35
N ASN A 24 6.41 -6.97 -13.20
CA ASN A 24 5.78 -7.77 -12.16
C ASN A 24 6.46 -7.53 -10.80
N GLY A 25 5.70 -7.65 -9.72
CA GLY A 25 6.21 -7.73 -8.35
C GLY A 25 6.17 -9.17 -7.85
N VAL A 26 7.27 -9.63 -7.26
CA VAL A 26 7.37 -10.98 -6.67
C VAL A 26 7.95 -10.87 -5.26
N VAL A 27 7.30 -11.54 -4.31
CA VAL A 27 7.82 -11.73 -2.95
C VAL A 27 8.02 -13.24 -2.76
N PRO A 28 9.20 -13.69 -2.28
CA PRO A 28 9.46 -15.10 -2.05
C PRO A 28 8.46 -15.69 -1.04
N ALA A 29 8.03 -16.93 -1.29
CA ALA A 29 7.08 -17.62 -0.43
C ALA A 29 7.73 -17.98 0.92
N ASP A 30 7.05 -17.68 2.02
CA ASP A 30 7.48 -18.06 3.36
C ASP A 30 6.31 -18.64 4.15
N GLU A 31 6.50 -18.84 5.46
CA GLU A 31 5.46 -19.35 6.37
C GLU A 31 4.15 -18.53 6.29
N THR A 32 4.25 -17.21 6.10
CA THR A 32 3.06 -16.35 5.95
C THR A 32 2.30 -16.69 4.67
N THR A 33 3.03 -16.98 3.59
CA THR A 33 2.45 -17.44 2.32
C THR A 33 1.82 -18.82 2.46
N PHE A 34 2.52 -19.78 3.08
CA PHE A 34 1.99 -21.14 3.23
C PHE A 34 0.74 -21.16 4.09
N LYS A 35 0.75 -20.47 5.24
CA LYS A 35 -0.42 -20.34 6.11
C LYS A 35 -1.62 -19.68 5.42
N TYR A 36 -1.37 -18.69 4.56
CA TYR A 36 -2.44 -18.06 3.78
C TYR A 36 -3.04 -19.02 2.74
N LEU A 37 -2.25 -19.96 2.21
CA LEU A 37 -2.69 -20.90 1.19
C LEU A 37 -3.39 -22.15 1.75
N GLU A 38 -3.18 -22.50 3.03
CA GLU A 38 -3.77 -23.69 3.68
C GLU A 38 -5.29 -23.83 3.44
N ASP A 39 -6.04 -22.73 3.61
CA ASP A 39 -7.50 -22.72 3.44
C ASP A 39 -7.95 -22.34 2.02
N LYS A 40 -7.00 -22.08 1.09
CA LYS A 40 -7.28 -21.54 -0.25
C LYS A 40 -7.04 -22.51 -1.38
N THR A 41 -6.23 -23.55 -1.17
CA THR A 41 -5.98 -24.56 -2.21
C THR A 41 -5.65 -25.91 -1.60
N SER A 42 -6.20 -26.96 -2.21
CA SER A 42 -5.85 -28.36 -1.93
C SER A 42 -4.89 -28.95 -2.98
N LYS A 43 -4.45 -28.14 -3.94
CA LYS A 43 -3.49 -28.56 -4.97
C LYS A 43 -2.07 -28.52 -4.40
N ASN A 44 -1.28 -29.54 -4.73
CA ASN A 44 0.15 -29.55 -4.46
C ASN A 44 0.83 -28.41 -5.22
N PHE A 45 1.72 -27.70 -4.55
CA PHE A 45 2.56 -26.65 -5.12
C PHE A 45 4.00 -26.81 -4.62
N GLU A 46 4.94 -26.39 -5.43
CA GLU A 46 6.36 -26.34 -5.07
C GLU A 46 6.79 -24.87 -5.07
N PRO A 47 7.23 -24.31 -3.92
CA PRO A 47 7.70 -22.93 -3.88
C PRO A 47 9.04 -22.81 -4.61
N VAL A 48 9.14 -21.79 -5.46
CA VAL A 48 10.36 -21.49 -6.22
C VAL A 48 11.05 -20.27 -5.63
N TYR A 49 12.36 -20.36 -5.46
CA TYR A 49 13.21 -19.33 -4.87
C TYR A 49 14.26 -18.84 -5.87
N SER A 50 14.79 -17.64 -5.62
CA SER A 50 15.97 -17.16 -6.35
C SER A 50 17.22 -17.89 -5.90
N ASP A 51 18.14 -18.17 -6.82
CA ASP A 51 19.44 -18.75 -6.50
C ASP A 51 20.28 -17.79 -5.66
N ASP A 52 21.13 -18.32 -4.77
CA ASP A 52 22.02 -17.52 -3.92
C ASP A 52 22.97 -16.59 -4.73
N ASN A 53 23.29 -17.00 -5.96
CA ASN A 53 24.17 -16.27 -6.88
C ASN A 53 23.39 -15.50 -7.97
N ALA A 54 22.09 -15.27 -7.78
CA ALA A 54 21.28 -14.50 -8.70
C ALA A 54 21.84 -13.07 -8.85
N ARG A 55 21.95 -12.61 -10.10
CA ARG A 55 22.47 -11.27 -10.42
C ARG A 55 21.30 -10.30 -10.62
N PHE A 56 21.25 -9.27 -9.79
CA PHE A 56 20.29 -8.17 -9.91
C PHE A 56 20.93 -6.97 -10.61
N ILE A 57 20.20 -6.32 -11.51
CA ILE A 57 20.69 -5.10 -12.17
C ILE A 57 20.86 -3.98 -11.13
N GLN A 58 19.96 -3.92 -10.15
CA GLN A 58 19.98 -2.96 -9.05
C GLN A 58 19.44 -3.63 -7.79
N GLU A 59 20.03 -3.31 -6.64
CA GLU A 59 19.57 -3.73 -5.32
C GLU A 59 19.33 -2.49 -4.46
N TYR A 60 18.14 -2.40 -3.87
CA TYR A 60 17.76 -1.30 -2.99
C TYR A 60 17.49 -1.82 -1.58
N ARG A 61 18.03 -1.14 -0.57
CA ARG A 61 17.79 -1.43 0.85
C ARG A 61 17.05 -0.26 1.47
N ILE A 62 15.81 -0.51 1.89
CA ILE A 62 14.93 0.50 2.46
C ILE A 62 14.80 0.23 3.96
N ASP A 63 15.13 1.24 4.76
CA ASP A 63 14.93 1.23 6.21
C ASP A 63 13.50 1.69 6.53
N VAL A 64 12.63 0.71 6.81
CA VAL A 64 11.22 0.96 7.07
C VAL A 64 10.96 1.76 8.36
N SER A 65 11.91 1.79 9.30
CA SER A 65 11.76 2.55 10.55
C SER A 65 11.74 4.07 10.34
N LYS A 66 12.22 4.52 9.18
CA LYS A 66 12.26 5.93 8.79
C LYS A 66 11.09 6.34 7.90
N LEU A 67 10.21 5.40 7.54
CA LEU A 67 9.07 5.70 6.69
C LEU A 67 8.00 6.43 7.48
N GLU A 68 7.54 7.55 6.92
CA GLU A 68 6.42 8.32 7.42
C GLU A 68 5.24 8.20 6.44
N PRO A 69 3.98 8.41 6.88
CA PRO A 69 2.83 8.40 5.98
C PRO A 69 2.99 9.42 4.84
N LEU A 70 2.84 8.93 3.61
CA LEU A 70 2.96 9.70 2.37
C LEU A 70 1.60 9.87 1.70
N VAL A 71 1.45 10.97 0.96
CA VAL A 71 0.30 11.27 0.11
C VAL A 71 0.80 11.50 -1.31
N ALA A 72 0.30 10.72 -2.26
CA ALA A 72 0.45 11.00 -3.68
C ALA A 72 -0.48 12.17 -4.06
N LYS A 73 0.09 13.25 -4.60
CA LYS A 73 -0.59 14.50 -4.92
C LYS A 73 -0.95 14.55 -6.40
N VAL A 74 -2.20 14.85 -6.68
CA VAL A 74 -2.68 15.09 -8.06
C VAL A 74 -2.34 16.51 -8.53
N PHE A 75 -2.21 17.48 -7.63
CA PHE A 75 -1.89 18.87 -7.96
C PHE A 75 -1.05 19.50 -6.84
N SER A 76 0.08 20.12 -7.16
CA SER A 76 0.86 20.90 -6.19
C SER A 76 0.50 22.38 -6.32
N PHE A 77 -0.38 22.87 -5.44
CA PHE A 77 -0.57 24.30 -5.18
C PHE A 77 0.35 24.77 -4.02
N THR A 78 1.47 24.07 -3.81
CA THR A 78 2.45 24.48 -2.80
C THR A 78 3.42 25.48 -3.44
N PRO A 79 3.59 26.71 -2.91
CA PRO A 79 4.49 27.72 -3.48
C PRO A 79 5.99 27.37 -3.40
N CYS A 80 6.35 26.16 -2.96
CA CYS A 80 7.73 25.75 -2.66
C CYS A 80 8.25 24.54 -3.44
N SER A 81 7.55 24.01 -4.44
CA SER A 81 8.12 22.94 -5.27
C SER A 81 7.51 22.90 -6.66
N ASN A 82 8.38 22.91 -7.67
CA ASN A 82 8.09 22.79 -9.10
C ASN A 82 6.83 21.95 -9.39
N ILE A 83 5.94 22.50 -10.22
CA ILE A 83 4.71 21.85 -10.70
C ILE A 83 5.10 20.49 -11.30
N GLN A 84 4.84 19.41 -10.55
CA GLN A 84 4.98 18.06 -11.10
C GLN A 84 3.69 17.69 -11.84
N PRO A 85 3.80 17.12 -13.05
CA PRO A 85 2.63 16.63 -13.78
C PRO A 85 1.90 15.56 -12.98
N HIS A 86 0.61 15.35 -13.28
CA HIS A 86 -0.23 14.31 -12.68
C HIS A 86 0.48 12.93 -12.72
N SER A 87 1.13 12.57 -11.62
CA SER A 87 1.94 11.35 -11.52
C SER A 87 1.81 10.78 -10.10
N PRO A 88 1.68 9.46 -9.95
CA PRO A 88 1.69 8.81 -8.64
C PRO A 88 3.02 9.01 -7.88
N ASP A 89 4.11 9.36 -8.58
CA ASP A 89 5.41 9.66 -7.96
C ASP A 89 5.46 11.04 -7.29
N ASN A 90 4.52 11.94 -7.61
CA ASN A 90 4.41 13.24 -6.97
C ASN A 90 3.92 13.06 -5.52
N ARG A 91 4.84 13.05 -4.57
CA ARG A 91 4.56 12.71 -3.16
C ARG A 91 4.87 13.84 -2.19
N ALA A 92 4.15 13.87 -1.09
CA ALA A 92 4.47 14.69 0.08
C ALA A 92 4.17 13.93 1.37
N LEU A 93 4.71 14.39 2.49
CA LEU A 93 4.40 13.81 3.79
C LEU A 93 2.97 14.20 4.20
N ALA A 94 2.23 13.28 4.81
CA ALA A 94 0.86 13.55 5.26
C ALA A 94 0.80 14.73 6.23
N ARG A 95 1.83 14.89 7.08
CA ARG A 95 1.95 16.02 8.04
C ARG A 95 2.08 17.39 7.37
N GLU A 96 2.46 17.45 6.09
CA GLU A 96 2.60 18.67 5.30
C GLU A 96 1.30 19.04 4.58
N CYS A 97 0.28 18.18 4.61
CA CYS A 97 -0.99 18.35 3.90
C CYS A 97 -2.12 18.85 4.82
N LYS A 98 -1.81 19.51 5.94
CA LYS A 98 -2.79 19.91 6.97
C LYS A 98 -3.82 20.93 6.48
N ASP A 99 -3.44 21.79 5.54
CA ASP A 99 -4.30 22.87 5.03
C ASP A 99 -5.19 22.43 3.85
N VAL A 100 -5.10 21.15 3.45
CA VAL A 100 -5.91 20.61 2.36
C VAL A 100 -7.31 20.31 2.88
N LYS A 101 -8.29 21.09 2.43
CA LYS A 101 -9.70 20.77 2.66
C LYS A 101 -10.05 19.49 1.89
N ILE A 102 -10.59 18.51 2.61
CA ILE A 102 -11.13 17.28 2.03
C ILE A 102 -12.63 17.51 1.85
N ASP A 103 -13.23 17.15 0.72
CA ASP A 103 -14.70 17.17 0.58
C ASP A 103 -15.28 15.75 0.57
N ARG A 104 -14.48 14.77 0.14
CA ARG A 104 -14.85 13.36 0.02
C ARG A 104 -13.68 12.46 0.37
N VAL A 105 -14.00 11.34 1.00
CA VAL A 105 -13.04 10.28 1.32
C VAL A 105 -13.52 8.98 0.70
N TYR A 106 -12.63 8.35 -0.05
CA TYR A 106 -12.87 7.06 -0.69
C TYR A 106 -11.89 6.05 -0.10
N ILE A 107 -12.41 4.96 0.47
CA ILE A 107 -11.62 3.91 1.11
C ILE A 107 -11.99 2.59 0.45
N GLY A 108 -10.98 1.87 -0.04
CA GLY A 108 -11.18 0.61 -0.73
C GLY A 108 -10.85 0.66 -2.20
N SER A 109 -9.96 -0.20 -2.66
CA SER A 109 -9.66 -0.39 -4.09
C SER A 109 -9.00 -1.77 -4.28
N CYS A 110 -8.53 -2.09 -5.49
CA CYS A 110 -7.66 -3.25 -5.70
C CYS A 110 -6.37 -3.21 -4.85
N THR A 111 -5.94 -2.01 -4.42
CA THR A 111 -4.70 -1.78 -3.67
C THR A 111 -4.93 -1.66 -2.17
N GLY A 112 -6.10 -1.20 -1.73
CA GLY A 112 -6.39 -0.93 -0.30
C GLY A 112 -7.84 -1.13 0.12
N GLY A 113 -8.44 -2.26 -0.27
CA GLY A 113 -9.83 -2.64 0.05
C GLY A 113 -9.99 -4.00 0.70
N LYS A 114 -8.98 -4.45 1.44
CA LYS A 114 -9.00 -5.72 2.16
C LYS A 114 -9.47 -5.51 3.60
N THR A 115 -9.71 -6.60 4.32
CA THR A 115 -10.30 -6.55 5.66
C THR A 115 -9.44 -5.74 6.64
N GLU A 116 -8.12 -5.95 6.58
CA GLU A 116 -7.13 -5.22 7.36
C GLU A 116 -7.16 -3.71 7.12
N ASP A 117 -7.34 -3.29 5.86
CA ASP A 117 -7.40 -1.88 5.47
C ASP A 117 -8.61 -1.19 6.14
N PHE A 118 -9.76 -1.85 6.15
CA PHE A 118 -10.96 -1.31 6.79
C PHE A 118 -10.85 -1.29 8.31
N PHE A 119 -10.21 -2.29 8.92
CA PHE A 119 -9.93 -2.25 10.36
C PHE A 119 -8.98 -1.11 10.71
N ALA A 120 -7.96 -0.84 9.89
CA ALA A 120 -7.07 0.29 10.10
C ALA A 120 -7.83 1.64 10.00
N ALA A 121 -8.66 1.80 8.96
CA ALA A 121 -9.50 2.98 8.80
C ALA A 121 -10.47 3.18 9.99
N ALA A 122 -11.13 2.11 10.43
CA ALA A 122 -12.04 2.16 11.58
C ALA A 122 -11.34 2.58 12.87
N LYS A 123 -10.11 2.09 13.13
CA LYS A 123 -9.30 2.52 14.29
C LYS A 123 -9.01 4.02 14.26
N VAL A 124 -8.66 4.57 13.09
CA VAL A 124 -8.42 6.01 12.93
C VAL A 124 -9.71 6.80 13.19
N PHE A 125 -10.84 6.36 12.64
CA PHE A 125 -12.12 7.02 12.87
C PHE A 125 -12.53 7.03 14.34
N LEU A 126 -12.41 5.89 15.03
CA LEU A 126 -12.70 5.79 16.46
C LEU A 126 -11.78 6.66 17.32
N ALA A 127 -10.52 6.85 16.93
CA ALA A 127 -9.61 7.76 17.63
C ALA A 127 -9.94 9.24 17.38
N SER A 128 -10.58 9.57 16.25
CA SER A 128 -10.87 10.94 15.81
C SER A 128 -12.18 11.55 16.35
N VAL A 129 -12.84 10.93 17.36
CA VAL A 129 -14.18 11.32 17.87
C VAL A 129 -14.23 12.68 18.63
N ARG A 130 -13.33 13.62 18.30
CA ARG A 130 -13.41 15.02 18.72
C ARG A 130 -13.40 15.94 17.50
N GLY A 131 -14.60 16.21 16.97
CA GLY A 131 -14.84 17.19 15.90
C GLY A 131 -15.33 16.54 14.61
N PHE A 132 -16.64 16.32 14.49
CA PHE A 132 -17.24 15.90 13.23
C PHE A 132 -17.12 17.03 12.21
N VAL A 133 -16.24 16.86 11.23
CA VAL A 133 -16.33 17.57 9.96
C VAL A 133 -17.12 16.66 9.01
N SER A 134 -18.20 17.19 8.43
CA SER A 134 -19.07 16.42 7.54
C SER A 134 -18.36 16.17 6.20
N PHE A 135 -17.98 14.92 5.94
CA PHE A 135 -17.48 14.47 4.63
C PHE A 135 -18.33 13.30 4.13
N SER A 136 -18.47 13.19 2.80
CA SER A 136 -19.08 11.99 2.21
C SER A 136 -18.06 10.87 2.13
N PHE A 137 -18.43 9.69 2.64
CA PHE A 137 -17.62 8.47 2.58
C PHE A 137 -18.16 7.51 1.53
N SER A 138 -17.26 6.84 0.83
CA SER A 138 -17.59 5.70 -0.03
C SER A 138 -16.62 4.56 0.27
N VAL A 139 -17.17 3.37 0.50
CA VAL A 139 -16.43 2.16 0.91
C VAL A 139 -16.64 1.08 -0.14
N ILE A 140 -15.56 0.57 -0.74
CA ILE A 140 -15.62 -0.52 -1.71
C ILE A 140 -14.71 -1.67 -1.25
N ALA A 141 -15.33 -2.77 -0.83
CA ALA A 141 -14.59 -3.97 -0.45
C ALA A 141 -14.17 -4.77 -1.70
N PHE A 142 -12.93 -5.26 -1.68
CA PHE A 142 -12.42 -6.18 -2.68
C PHE A 142 -12.33 -7.57 -2.08
N SER A 143 -13.00 -8.55 -2.71
CA SER A 143 -12.94 -9.96 -2.29
C SER A 143 -12.14 -10.75 -3.32
N LEU A 144 -11.04 -11.36 -2.86
CA LEU A 144 -10.37 -12.43 -3.60
C LEU A 144 -11.11 -13.73 -3.29
N SER A 145 -11.91 -14.18 -4.26
CA SER A 145 -12.60 -15.48 -4.23
C SER A 145 -11.59 -16.62 -4.14
#